data_AF-A0AAV5A454-F1
#
_entry.id   AF-A0AAV5A454-F1
#
_cell.length_a   1.000
_cell.length_b   1.000
_cell.length_c   1.000
_cell.angle_alpha   90.00
_cell.angle_beta   90.00
_cell.angle_gamma   90.00
#
_symmetry.space_group_name_H-M   'P 1'
#
loop_
_entity.id
_entity.type
_entity.pdbx_description
1 polymer ?
#
loop_
_entity_poly.entity_id
_entity_poly.type
_entity_poly.pdbx_seq_one_letter_code
_entity_poly.pdbx_strand_id
1 'polypeptide(L)'
;MPQSATEKEIKKHYKRLSLKFHPDKVKLAPGETLDSAQEHFVNLTKAYKALTDETIRQNVIDYNDPDGRQQFSMGIAIPHWIVESQNSIWVLGVYGLLFGAGLPALVGRWWFGSRSYTKDGVRVETAELFFKSIREDISDSELLILLGKALANEKNILPNTAADGLQSQITGRLGANWAGNERDPKVLYTLILLYAHLLRIPVDGMLLTDQASLLLHTQTLLSSLLNITLAHSWLTTAIRVMRLHAFIVQGVASDSNSVLQFPSITEDPKTLPDSLEGLVEHLDAKGDSRVEDVKKIGESWPRLEVVDATYKVIGERLVTPGAIVQLIFKLRVCPPFASLIQSNGASNERRESKIDAELDQAFLTDKKDFEDLPAGERLSGWVHAPLWPSDRKPRWWAILSDDKTNKVVVPPLQVYDIPLVDSGKPRNYRSFKFQFQAPQGVGLYTWRLRFISDSIVGEEIVRDLTLKVDDLSLLTADEQHKDDQISDPEEDTLAGQMAMMRGGSVKRIPEDSDGSSTDVETDSGGSSSDSD
;
A
#
# COMPACT_ATOMS: atom_id res chain seq x y z
N MET A 1 -6.50 -50.60 48.63
CA MET A 1 -7.23 -51.36 49.68
C MET A 1 -6.39 -52.58 50.06
N PRO A 2 -6.25 -52.95 51.34
CA PRO A 2 -5.51 -54.15 51.74
C PRO A 2 -6.18 -55.42 51.15
N GLN A 3 -5.39 -56.36 50.63
CA GLN A 3 -5.80 -57.56 49.87
C GLN A 3 -6.67 -58.58 50.63
N SER A 4 -7.08 -58.29 51.87
CA SER A 4 -7.83 -59.19 52.75
C SER A 4 -9.23 -58.69 53.14
N ALA A 5 -9.78 -57.69 52.42
CA ALA A 5 -11.14 -57.23 52.67
C ALA A 5 -12.18 -58.29 52.27
N THR A 6 -13.13 -58.58 53.16
CA THR A 6 -14.21 -59.55 52.85
C THR A 6 -15.24 -58.96 51.88
N GLU A 7 -15.91 -59.78 51.06
CA GLU A 7 -16.95 -59.32 50.12
C GLU A 7 -18.03 -58.47 50.79
N LYS A 8 -18.38 -58.80 52.05
CA LYS A 8 -19.33 -58.04 52.87
C LYS A 8 -18.85 -56.60 53.14
N GLU A 9 -17.56 -56.41 53.36
CA GLU A 9 -16.94 -55.10 53.58
C GLU A 9 -16.85 -54.31 52.28
N ILE A 10 -16.48 -54.96 51.17
CA ILE A 10 -16.43 -54.35 49.83
C ILE A 10 -17.82 -53.83 49.43
N LYS A 11 -18.87 -54.65 49.62
CA LYS A 11 -20.26 -54.26 49.36
C LYS A 11 -20.73 -53.12 50.26
N LYS A 12 -20.36 -53.13 51.55
CA LYS A 12 -20.67 -52.04 52.49
C LYS A 12 -19.97 -50.74 52.08
N HIS A 13 -18.70 -50.83 51.66
CA HIS A 13 -17.90 -49.69 51.24
C HIS A 13 -18.42 -49.09 49.92
N TYR A 14 -18.73 -49.94 48.94
CA TYR A 14 -19.36 -49.53 47.69
C TYR A 14 -20.72 -48.88 47.93
N LYS A 15 -21.58 -49.44 48.79
CA LYS A 15 -22.87 -48.83 49.13
C LYS A 15 -22.71 -47.43 49.74
N ARG A 16 -21.70 -47.23 50.59
CA ARG A 16 -21.38 -45.92 51.17
C ARG A 16 -20.90 -44.92 50.12
N LEU A 17 -20.00 -45.34 49.23
CA LEU A 17 -19.46 -44.46 48.19
C LEU A 17 -20.46 -44.17 47.08
N SER A 18 -21.23 -45.16 46.62
CA SER A 18 -22.26 -44.98 45.60
C SER A 18 -23.37 -44.04 46.05
N LEU A 19 -23.71 -44.00 47.34
CA LEU A 19 -24.63 -43.00 47.90
C LEU A 19 -24.06 -41.58 47.90
N LYS A 20 -22.74 -41.45 48.12
CA LYS A 20 -22.06 -40.15 48.17
C LYS A 20 -21.79 -39.58 46.78
N PHE A 21 -21.43 -40.45 45.84
CA PHE A 21 -21.03 -40.11 44.47
C PHE A 21 -22.09 -40.47 43.42
N HIS A 22 -23.36 -40.64 43.82
CA HIS A 22 -24.46 -40.84 42.87
C HIS A 22 -24.61 -39.61 41.98
N PRO A 23 -24.74 -39.73 40.65
CA PRO A 23 -24.78 -38.59 39.73
C PRO A 23 -25.84 -37.54 40.13
N ASP A 24 -27.02 -37.98 40.61
CA ASP A 24 -28.09 -37.06 41.05
C ASP A 24 -27.85 -36.34 42.39
N LYS A 25 -26.87 -36.75 43.21
CA LYS A 25 -26.67 -36.24 44.58
C LYS A 25 -25.39 -35.42 44.76
N VAL A 26 -24.49 -35.46 43.80
CA VAL A 26 -23.22 -34.71 43.85
C VAL A 26 -23.50 -33.25 43.48
N LYS A 27 -23.11 -32.32 44.36
CA LYS A 27 -23.10 -30.88 44.03
C LYS A 27 -21.84 -30.62 43.22
N LEU A 28 -21.99 -30.27 41.95
CA LEU A 28 -20.90 -29.95 41.03
C LEU A 28 -20.10 -28.77 41.58
N ALA A 29 -18.79 -28.93 41.75
CA ALA A 29 -17.89 -27.83 42.06
C ALA A 29 -17.67 -26.97 40.79
N PRO A 30 -17.25 -25.69 40.92
CA PRO A 30 -16.97 -24.85 39.74
C PRO A 30 -15.89 -25.51 38.87
N GLY A 31 -16.24 -25.95 37.67
CA GLY A 31 -15.34 -26.62 36.73
C GLY A 31 -15.54 -28.14 36.56
N GLU A 32 -16.38 -28.79 37.38
CA GLU A 32 -16.76 -30.20 37.15
C GLU A 32 -18.09 -30.28 36.38
N THR A 33 -18.14 -31.11 35.34
CA THR A 33 -19.33 -31.33 34.50
C THR A 33 -20.15 -32.50 35.03
N LEU A 34 -21.44 -32.57 34.66
CA LEU A 34 -22.30 -33.71 35.01
C LEU A 34 -21.69 -35.03 34.47
N ASP A 35 -21.05 -34.97 33.30
CA ASP A 35 -20.39 -36.11 32.67
C ASP A 35 -19.21 -36.64 33.50
N SER A 36 -18.41 -35.77 34.14
CA SER A 36 -17.30 -36.23 34.99
C SER A 36 -17.79 -36.93 36.26
N ALA A 37 -18.90 -36.46 36.84
CA ALA A 37 -19.54 -37.13 37.97
C ALA A 37 -20.11 -38.50 37.56
N GLN A 38 -20.66 -38.62 36.34
CA GLN A 38 -21.14 -39.87 35.80
C GLN A 38 -20.00 -40.84 35.49
N GLU A 39 -18.90 -40.39 34.90
CA GLU A 39 -17.71 -41.19 34.64
C GLU A 39 -17.09 -41.72 35.94
N HIS A 40 -16.98 -40.86 36.95
CA HIS A 40 -16.50 -41.28 38.27
C HIS A 40 -17.40 -42.36 38.89
N PHE A 41 -18.72 -42.28 38.71
CA PHE A 41 -19.65 -43.31 39.17
C PHE A 41 -19.54 -44.63 38.37
N VAL A 42 -19.30 -44.54 37.06
CA VAL A 42 -19.01 -45.70 36.20
C VAL A 42 -17.73 -46.38 36.66
N ASN A 43 -16.65 -45.63 36.88
CA ASN A 43 -15.38 -46.16 37.38
C ASN A 43 -15.52 -46.78 38.78
N LEU A 44 -16.30 -46.16 39.67
CA LEU A 44 -16.63 -46.74 40.97
C LEU A 44 -17.34 -48.11 40.82
N THR A 45 -18.24 -48.23 39.86
CA THR A 45 -18.99 -49.46 39.59
C THR A 45 -18.13 -50.52 38.92
N LYS A 46 -17.26 -50.13 37.98
CA LYS A 46 -16.25 -51.00 37.37
C LYS A 46 -15.29 -51.55 38.43
N ALA A 47 -14.80 -50.69 39.33
CA ALA A 47 -13.93 -51.09 40.44
C ALA A 47 -14.62 -52.06 41.42
N TYR A 48 -15.91 -51.85 41.73
CA TYR A 48 -16.68 -52.81 42.53
C TYR A 48 -16.80 -54.16 41.82
N LYS A 49 -17.18 -54.15 40.54
CA LYS A 49 -17.32 -55.38 39.74
C LYS A 49 -16.00 -56.15 39.63
N ALA A 50 -14.89 -55.46 39.39
CA ALA A 50 -13.56 -56.06 39.35
C ALA A 50 -13.13 -56.70 40.69
N LEU A 51 -13.70 -56.26 41.81
CA LEU A 51 -13.42 -56.83 43.15
C LEU A 51 -14.39 -57.93 43.58
N THR A 52 -15.54 -58.07 42.92
CA THR A 52 -16.58 -59.05 43.29
C THR A 52 -16.79 -60.16 42.27
N ASP A 53 -16.45 -59.93 41.01
CA ASP A 53 -16.62 -60.89 39.92
C ASP A 53 -15.26 -61.45 39.49
N GLU A 54 -15.09 -62.77 39.59
CA GLU A 54 -13.83 -63.44 39.29
C GLU A 54 -13.45 -63.30 37.81
N THR A 55 -14.42 -63.20 36.90
CA THR A 55 -14.17 -63.05 35.45
C THR A 55 -13.59 -61.68 35.11
N ILE A 56 -14.17 -60.63 35.67
CA ILE A 56 -13.72 -59.24 35.49
C ILE A 56 -12.38 -59.05 36.20
N ARG A 57 -12.21 -59.67 37.37
CA ARG A 57 -10.92 -59.70 38.07
C ARG A 57 -9.82 -60.30 37.19
N GLN A 58 -10.12 -61.40 36.52
CA GLN A 58 -9.17 -62.03 35.60
C GLN A 58 -8.88 -61.15 34.37
N ASN A 59 -9.89 -60.46 33.83
CA ASN A 59 -9.67 -59.48 32.76
C ASN A 59 -8.76 -58.31 33.21
N VAL A 60 -8.92 -57.81 34.43
CA VAL A 60 -8.02 -56.78 35.00
C VAL A 60 -6.60 -57.34 35.16
N ILE A 61 -6.45 -58.59 35.60
CA ILE A 61 -5.13 -59.23 35.76
C ILE A 61 -4.46 -59.42 34.39
N ASP A 62 -5.21 -59.90 33.41
CA ASP A 62 -4.67 -60.30 32.10
C ASP A 62 -4.50 -59.11 31.13
N TYR A 63 -5.36 -58.09 31.22
CA TYR A 63 -5.42 -56.97 30.27
C TYR A 63 -5.26 -55.58 30.91
N ASN A 64 -5.08 -55.48 32.23
CA ASN A 64 -4.99 -54.23 32.98
C ASN A 64 -6.21 -53.29 32.78
N ASP A 65 -7.36 -53.85 32.36
CA ASP A 65 -8.62 -53.16 32.15
C ASP A 65 -9.80 -54.11 32.46
N PRO A 66 -10.81 -53.69 33.24
CA PRO A 66 -11.97 -54.53 33.57
C PRO A 66 -12.80 -54.98 32.36
N ASP A 67 -12.74 -54.27 31.24
CA ASP A 67 -13.55 -54.58 30.05
C ASP A 67 -12.84 -55.55 29.07
N GLY A 68 -11.58 -55.94 29.35
CA GLY A 68 -10.82 -56.90 28.55
C GLY A 68 -10.02 -56.27 27.40
N ARG A 69 -9.61 -57.09 26.42
CA ARG A 69 -8.68 -56.67 25.34
C ARG A 69 -9.31 -55.65 24.39
N GLN A 70 -8.93 -54.38 24.52
CA GLN A 70 -9.33 -53.31 23.60
C GLN A 70 -8.51 -53.38 22.30
N GLN A 71 -9.15 -53.68 21.17
CA GLN A 71 -8.52 -53.57 19.84
C GLN A 71 -8.83 -52.19 19.26
N PHE A 72 -7.80 -51.36 19.07
CA PHE A 72 -7.93 -50.09 18.35
C PHE A 72 -8.09 -50.37 16.84
N SER A 73 -9.31 -50.25 16.31
CA SER A 73 -9.56 -50.22 14.87
C SER A 73 -9.52 -48.78 14.38
N MET A 74 -8.43 -48.38 13.71
CA MET A 74 -8.35 -47.09 13.03
C MET A 74 -8.97 -47.22 11.63
N GLY A 75 -10.20 -46.75 11.48
CA GLY A 75 -10.88 -46.66 10.19
C GLY A 75 -10.58 -45.33 9.51
N ILE A 76 -10.15 -45.38 8.24
CA ILE A 76 -10.09 -44.17 7.40
C ILE A 76 -11.50 -43.89 6.90
N ALA A 77 -12.05 -42.71 7.19
CA ALA A 77 -13.42 -42.31 6.83
C ALA A 77 -13.56 -41.92 5.34
N ILE A 78 -13.04 -42.74 4.44
CA ILE A 78 -13.18 -42.57 3.00
C ILE A 78 -14.33 -43.50 2.53
N PRO A 79 -15.28 -43.00 1.71
CA PRO A 79 -16.37 -43.83 1.20
C PRO A 79 -15.85 -45.09 0.48
N HIS A 80 -16.43 -46.25 0.81
CA HIS A 80 -15.95 -47.54 0.28
C HIS A 80 -15.88 -47.59 -1.26
N TRP A 81 -16.79 -46.90 -1.96
CA TRP A 81 -16.85 -46.88 -3.42
C TRP A 81 -15.62 -46.29 -4.12
N ILE A 82 -14.82 -45.45 -3.45
CA ILE A 82 -13.63 -44.84 -4.05
C ILE A 82 -12.38 -45.74 -3.91
N VAL A 83 -12.40 -46.66 -2.94
CA VAL A 83 -11.30 -47.60 -2.62
C VAL A 83 -11.57 -49.01 -3.18
N GLU A 84 -12.81 -49.28 -3.59
CA GLU A 84 -13.21 -50.56 -4.16
C GLU A 84 -12.42 -50.86 -5.44
N SER A 85 -11.93 -52.11 -5.58
CA SER A 85 -11.00 -52.52 -6.64
C SER A 85 -11.52 -52.33 -8.07
N GLN A 86 -12.85 -52.21 -8.22
CA GLN A 86 -13.50 -51.95 -9.51
C GLN A 86 -13.40 -50.47 -9.93
N ASN A 87 -13.41 -49.54 -8.98
CA ASN A 87 -13.41 -48.10 -9.23
C ASN A 87 -12.03 -47.47 -9.07
N SER A 88 -11.09 -48.16 -8.41
CA SER A 88 -9.74 -47.64 -8.13
C SER A 88 -8.98 -47.21 -9.40
N ILE A 89 -9.14 -47.94 -10.53
CA ILE A 89 -8.53 -47.58 -11.82
C ILE A 89 -9.13 -46.28 -12.39
N TRP A 90 -10.44 -46.09 -12.28
CA TRP A 90 -11.11 -44.87 -12.73
C TRP A 90 -10.75 -43.67 -11.87
N VAL A 91 -10.72 -43.84 -10.54
CA VAL A 91 -10.30 -42.81 -9.60
C VAL A 91 -8.85 -42.41 -9.85
N LEU A 92 -7.96 -43.39 -10.07
CA LEU A 92 -6.56 -43.12 -10.40
C LEU A 92 -6.41 -42.43 -11.77
N GLY A 93 -7.24 -42.80 -12.75
CA GLY A 93 -7.28 -42.14 -14.05
C GLY A 93 -7.74 -40.68 -13.97
N VAL A 94 -8.80 -40.40 -13.19
CA VAL A 94 -9.27 -39.03 -12.94
C VAL A 94 -8.23 -38.22 -12.17
N TYR A 95 -7.62 -38.82 -11.14
CA TYR A 95 -6.53 -38.20 -10.39
C TYR A 95 -5.33 -37.87 -11.31
N GLY A 96 -4.91 -38.83 -12.13
CA GLY A 96 -3.83 -38.65 -13.11
C GLY A 96 -4.14 -37.58 -14.15
N LEU A 97 -5.39 -37.47 -14.61
CA LEU A 97 -5.83 -36.42 -15.52
C LEU A 97 -5.87 -35.04 -14.83
N LEU A 98 -6.39 -34.97 -13.61
CA LEU A 98 -6.48 -33.73 -12.85
C LEU A 98 -5.10 -33.18 -12.50
N PHE A 99 -4.20 -34.00 -11.98
CA PHE A 99 -2.87 -33.57 -11.58
C PHE A 99 -1.85 -33.58 -12.73
N GLY A 100 -2.00 -34.46 -13.72
CA GLY A 100 -1.09 -34.57 -14.85
C GLY A 100 -1.41 -33.61 -16.00
N ALA A 101 -2.67 -33.22 -16.20
CA ALA A 101 -3.07 -32.29 -17.25
C ALA A 101 -3.74 -31.04 -16.69
N GLY A 102 -4.68 -31.18 -15.75
CA GLY A 102 -5.44 -30.06 -15.19
C GLY A 102 -4.55 -29.05 -14.47
N LEU A 103 -3.72 -29.52 -13.53
CA LEU A 103 -2.82 -28.65 -12.75
C LEU A 103 -1.76 -27.99 -13.65
N PRO A 104 -1.03 -28.71 -14.53
CA PRO A 104 -0.10 -28.08 -15.46
C PRO A 104 -0.75 -27.08 -16.42
N ALA A 105 -1.97 -27.33 -16.89
CA ALA A 105 -2.69 -26.39 -17.74
C ALA A 105 -3.09 -25.10 -16.98
N LEU A 106 -3.55 -25.24 -15.73
CA LEU A 106 -3.91 -24.09 -14.89
C LEU A 106 -2.68 -23.25 -14.54
N VAL A 107 -1.62 -23.91 -14.06
CA VAL A 107 -0.35 -23.27 -13.71
C VAL A 107 0.28 -22.64 -14.95
N GLY A 108 0.28 -23.34 -16.09
CA GLY A 108 0.76 -22.81 -17.35
C GLY A 108 0.00 -21.56 -17.78
N ARG A 109 -1.34 -21.59 -17.77
CA ARG A 109 -2.16 -20.43 -18.12
C ARG A 109 -1.92 -19.24 -17.20
N TRP A 110 -1.79 -19.47 -15.89
CA TRP A 110 -1.45 -18.42 -14.92
C TRP A 110 -0.04 -17.86 -15.15
N TRP A 111 0.97 -18.72 -15.30
CA TRP A 111 2.36 -18.32 -15.47
C TRP A 111 2.58 -17.52 -16.75
N PHE A 112 2.09 -18.01 -17.90
CA PHE A 112 2.22 -17.30 -19.17
C PHE A 112 1.39 -16.01 -19.19
N GLY A 113 0.22 -15.99 -18.53
CA GLY A 113 -0.56 -14.77 -18.34
C GLY A 113 0.19 -13.74 -17.49
N SER A 114 0.71 -14.14 -16.33
CA SER A 114 1.43 -13.25 -15.41
C SER A 114 2.74 -12.73 -16.01
N ARG A 115 3.46 -13.55 -16.80
CA ARG A 115 4.72 -13.15 -17.45
C ARG A 115 4.52 -12.07 -18.53
N SER A 116 3.32 -11.92 -19.06
CA SER A 116 3.01 -10.90 -20.06
C SER A 116 2.89 -9.48 -19.49
N TYR A 117 2.83 -9.34 -18.17
CA TYR A 117 2.73 -8.05 -17.47
C TYR A 117 3.99 -7.77 -16.62
N THR A 118 4.33 -6.49 -16.49
CA THR A 118 5.38 -6.01 -15.60
C THR A 118 4.85 -5.78 -14.18
N LYS A 119 5.74 -5.50 -13.23
CA LYS A 119 5.38 -5.14 -11.85
C LYS A 119 4.46 -3.91 -11.79
N ASP A 120 4.57 -3.00 -12.77
CA ASP A 120 3.77 -1.78 -12.84
C ASP A 120 2.36 -2.02 -13.44
N GLY A 121 2.03 -3.26 -13.82
CA GLY A 121 0.72 -3.61 -14.38
C GLY A 121 0.53 -3.23 -15.85
N VAL A 122 1.62 -3.00 -16.59
CA VAL A 122 1.62 -2.79 -18.05
C VAL A 122 2.16 -4.02 -18.77
N ARG A 123 1.80 -4.25 -20.04
CA ARG A 123 2.37 -5.32 -20.84
C ARG A 123 3.86 -5.13 -21.06
N VAL A 124 4.60 -6.23 -21.17
CA VAL A 124 6.05 -6.21 -21.43
C VAL A 124 6.38 -5.48 -22.73
N GLU A 125 5.58 -5.65 -23.79
CA GLU A 125 5.75 -4.95 -25.08
C GLU A 125 5.62 -3.42 -24.95
N THR A 126 4.70 -2.95 -24.09
CA THR A 126 4.51 -1.52 -23.81
C THR A 126 5.68 -0.95 -23.02
N ALA A 127 6.18 -1.69 -22.03
CA ALA A 127 7.37 -1.29 -21.27
C ALA A 127 8.62 -1.25 -22.17
N GLU A 128 8.75 -2.20 -23.10
CA GLU A 128 9.83 -2.23 -24.10
C GLU A 128 9.75 -1.02 -25.04
N LEU A 129 8.54 -0.66 -25.50
CA LEU A 129 8.31 0.54 -26.29
C LEU A 129 8.75 1.81 -25.54
N PHE A 130 8.35 1.95 -24.27
CA PHE A 130 8.76 3.08 -23.42
C PHE A 130 10.27 3.15 -23.26
N PHE A 131 10.91 2.05 -22.88
CA PHE A 131 12.35 2.00 -22.68
C PHE A 131 13.14 2.36 -23.94
N LYS A 132 12.68 1.93 -25.12
CA LYS A 132 13.34 2.23 -26.40
C LYS A 132 13.12 3.66 -26.90
N SER A 133 11.97 4.26 -26.58
CA SER A 133 11.54 5.53 -27.18
C SER A 133 11.83 6.74 -26.30
N ILE A 134 11.93 6.55 -24.99
CA ILE A 134 12.12 7.65 -24.03
C ILE A 134 13.54 8.22 -24.11
N ARG A 135 13.65 9.55 -23.98
CA ARG A 135 14.90 10.32 -23.96
C ARG A 135 14.84 11.42 -22.89
N GLU A 136 16.00 11.97 -22.51
CA GLU A 136 16.12 13.05 -21.51
C GLU A 136 15.48 14.38 -21.97
N ASP A 137 15.38 14.59 -23.28
CA ASP A 137 14.91 15.83 -23.91
C ASP A 137 13.57 15.68 -24.65
N ILE A 138 12.82 14.60 -24.40
CA ILE A 138 11.56 14.31 -25.10
C ILE A 138 10.53 15.45 -24.98
N SER A 139 9.97 15.86 -26.11
CA SER A 139 8.95 16.91 -26.18
C SER A 139 7.56 16.41 -25.75
N ASP A 140 6.66 17.32 -25.39
CA ASP A 140 5.31 16.97 -24.93
C ASP A 140 4.47 16.32 -26.04
N SER A 141 4.67 16.73 -27.30
CA SER A 141 4.02 16.11 -28.47
C SER A 141 4.52 14.70 -28.73
N GLU A 142 5.84 14.46 -28.63
CA GLU A 142 6.41 13.11 -28.72
C GLU A 142 5.94 12.21 -27.58
N LEU A 143 5.78 12.76 -26.37
CA LEU A 143 5.28 12.05 -25.21
C LEU A 143 3.82 11.61 -25.39
N LEU A 144 2.97 12.47 -25.97
CA LEU A 144 1.59 12.14 -26.34
C LEU A 144 1.53 11.03 -27.41
N ILE A 145 2.40 11.10 -28.42
CA ILE A 145 2.49 10.05 -29.46
C ILE A 145 2.91 8.72 -28.83
N LEU A 146 3.91 8.75 -27.94
CA LEU A 146 4.37 7.57 -27.20
C LEU A 146 3.26 6.96 -26.35
N LEU A 147 2.47 7.80 -25.68
CA LEU A 147 1.32 7.37 -24.89
C LEU A 147 0.23 6.74 -25.78
N GLY A 148 -0.06 7.30 -26.95
CA GLY A 148 -1.00 6.72 -27.92
C GLY A 148 -0.56 5.34 -28.40
N LYS A 149 0.73 5.17 -28.72
CA LYS A 149 1.31 3.86 -29.08
C LYS A 149 1.15 2.83 -27.96
N ALA A 150 1.43 3.23 -26.72
CA ALA A 150 1.24 2.37 -25.56
C ALA A 150 -0.22 1.98 -25.34
N LEU A 151 -1.16 2.93 -25.43
CA LEU A 151 -2.59 2.67 -25.30
C LEU A 151 -3.09 1.66 -26.34
N ALA A 152 -2.63 1.77 -27.58
CA ALA A 152 -2.99 0.85 -28.66
C ALA A 152 -2.50 -0.59 -28.43
N ASN A 153 -1.38 -0.78 -27.71
CA ASN A 153 -0.86 -2.10 -27.36
C ASN A 153 -1.62 -2.73 -26.17
N GLU A 154 -2.06 -1.91 -25.23
CA GLU A 154 -2.74 -2.39 -24.02
C GLU A 154 -4.19 -2.77 -24.27
N LYS A 155 -4.91 -1.92 -25.01
CA LYS A 155 -6.35 -2.05 -25.24
C LYS A 155 -6.60 -2.58 -26.65
N ASN A 156 -7.31 -3.70 -26.72
CA ASN A 156 -7.79 -4.27 -27.99
C ASN A 156 -9.01 -3.50 -28.50
N ILE A 157 -8.85 -2.22 -28.85
CA ILE A 157 -9.91 -1.41 -29.43
C ILE A 157 -9.79 -1.48 -30.96
N LEU A 158 -10.92 -1.73 -31.62
CA LEU A 158 -11.00 -1.78 -33.07
C LEU A 158 -11.23 -0.36 -33.59
N PRO A 159 -10.46 0.12 -34.59
CA PRO A 159 -10.69 1.42 -35.19
C PRO A 159 -12.11 1.56 -35.72
N ASN A 160 -12.76 2.67 -35.38
CA ASN A 160 -14.11 3.00 -35.83
C ASN A 160 -14.05 4.16 -36.84
N THR A 161 -14.68 4.00 -38.00
CA THR A 161 -14.72 5.01 -39.07
C THR A 161 -15.43 6.30 -38.66
N ALA A 162 -16.25 6.27 -37.60
CA ALA A 162 -16.83 7.47 -37.02
C ALA A 162 -15.77 8.48 -36.51
N ALA A 163 -14.53 8.04 -36.27
CA ALA A 163 -13.43 8.90 -35.83
C ALA A 163 -12.84 9.78 -36.96
N ASP A 164 -13.11 9.48 -38.24
CA ASP A 164 -12.55 10.23 -39.38
C ASP A 164 -13.02 11.70 -39.38
N GLY A 165 -14.25 11.94 -38.91
CA GLY A 165 -14.79 13.29 -38.73
C GLY A 165 -14.04 14.09 -37.66
N LEU A 166 -13.64 13.43 -36.56
CA LEU A 166 -12.83 14.04 -35.49
C LEU A 166 -11.43 14.36 -36.00
N GLN A 167 -10.82 13.45 -36.78
CA GLN A 167 -9.50 13.67 -37.36
C GLN A 167 -9.45 14.95 -38.20
N SER A 168 -10.50 15.22 -38.99
CA SER A 168 -10.59 16.43 -39.81
C SER A 168 -10.63 17.70 -38.96
N GLN A 169 -11.38 17.70 -37.85
CA GLN A 169 -11.43 18.82 -36.91
C GLN A 169 -10.10 19.06 -36.19
N ILE A 170 -9.44 17.98 -35.77
CA ILE A 170 -8.13 18.04 -35.11
C ILE A 170 -7.08 18.61 -36.07
N THR A 171 -7.10 18.14 -37.32
CA THR A 171 -6.20 18.63 -38.38
C THR A 171 -6.43 20.12 -38.64
N GLY A 172 -7.67 20.59 -38.64
CA GLY A 172 -8.01 22.01 -38.76
C GLY A 172 -7.47 22.89 -37.62
N ARG A 173 -7.43 22.37 -36.38
CA ARG A 173 -6.94 23.12 -35.21
C ARG A 173 -5.42 23.10 -35.04
N LEU A 174 -4.79 21.94 -35.27
CA LEU A 174 -3.36 21.74 -34.99
C LEU A 174 -2.47 21.85 -36.22
N GLY A 175 -3.02 21.69 -37.43
CA GLY A 175 -2.27 21.76 -38.68
C GLY A 175 -1.06 20.84 -38.69
N ALA A 176 0.14 21.42 -38.89
CA ALA A 176 1.40 20.68 -38.97
C ALA A 176 1.84 20.02 -37.65
N ASN A 177 1.31 20.46 -36.50
CA ASN A 177 1.65 19.90 -35.20
C ASN A 177 0.84 18.62 -34.87
N TRP A 178 -0.08 18.23 -35.75
CA TRP A 178 -0.88 17.02 -35.61
C TRP A 178 -0.11 15.75 -36.01
N ALA A 179 -0.20 14.71 -35.18
CA ALA A 179 0.42 13.40 -35.43
C ALA A 179 -0.36 12.51 -36.43
N GLY A 180 -1.04 13.12 -37.41
CA GLY A 180 -1.92 12.41 -38.35
C GLY A 180 -1.22 11.49 -39.34
N ASN A 181 0.12 11.49 -39.39
CA ASN A 181 0.92 10.66 -40.30
C ASN A 181 1.20 9.25 -39.75
N GLU A 182 0.64 8.90 -38.60
CA GLU A 182 0.82 7.59 -37.98
C GLU A 182 0.22 6.47 -38.85
N ARG A 183 1.00 5.41 -39.09
CA ARG A 183 0.67 4.38 -40.09
C ARG A 183 -0.19 3.26 -39.52
N ASP A 184 -0.09 3.02 -38.23
CA ASP A 184 -0.89 2.01 -37.56
C ASP A 184 -2.30 2.58 -37.29
N PRO A 185 -3.36 2.00 -37.87
CA PRO A 185 -4.72 2.50 -37.71
C PRO A 185 -5.19 2.44 -36.25
N LYS A 186 -4.68 1.51 -35.43
CA LYS A 186 -5.00 1.44 -33.99
C LYS A 186 -4.40 2.61 -33.24
N VAL A 187 -3.11 2.90 -33.49
CA VAL A 187 -2.42 4.02 -32.86
C VAL A 187 -3.07 5.33 -33.29
N LEU A 188 -3.32 5.52 -34.59
CA LEU A 188 -4.01 6.70 -35.10
C LEU A 188 -5.37 6.90 -34.42
N TYR A 189 -6.17 5.84 -34.29
CA TYR A 189 -7.46 5.88 -33.60
C TYR A 189 -7.34 6.32 -32.14
N THR A 190 -6.40 5.74 -31.38
CA THR A 190 -6.17 6.15 -29.98
C THR A 190 -5.70 7.60 -29.86
N LEU A 191 -4.86 8.07 -30.78
CA LEU A 191 -4.42 9.46 -30.83
C LEU A 191 -5.59 10.39 -31.15
N ILE A 192 -6.46 10.04 -32.09
CA ILE A 192 -7.66 10.85 -32.40
C ILE A 192 -8.51 11.04 -31.14
N LEU A 193 -8.79 9.96 -30.39
CA LEU A 193 -9.60 10.05 -29.17
C LEU A 193 -8.90 10.85 -28.06
N LEU A 194 -7.58 10.68 -27.88
CA LEU A 194 -6.81 11.42 -26.89
C LEU A 194 -6.75 12.91 -27.22
N TYR A 195 -6.50 13.28 -28.47
CA TYR A 195 -6.46 14.67 -28.89
C TYR A 195 -7.85 15.31 -28.93
N ALA A 196 -8.90 14.55 -29.28
CA ALA A 196 -10.28 15.02 -29.15
C ALA A 196 -10.59 15.41 -27.70
N HIS A 197 -10.11 14.64 -26.71
CA HIS A 197 -10.23 14.96 -25.29
C HIS A 197 -9.48 16.25 -24.92
N LEU A 198 -8.19 16.33 -25.27
CA LEU A 198 -7.34 17.49 -24.94
C LEU A 198 -7.79 18.80 -25.63
N LEU A 199 -8.42 18.70 -26.80
CA LEU A 199 -8.98 19.82 -27.56
C LEU A 199 -10.46 20.08 -27.25
N ARG A 200 -11.07 19.29 -26.37
CA ARG A 200 -12.49 19.39 -25.98
C ARG A 200 -13.44 19.33 -27.16
N ILE A 201 -13.12 18.48 -28.13
CA ILE A 201 -14.01 18.18 -29.25
C ILE A 201 -15.06 17.20 -28.72
N PRO A 202 -16.37 17.47 -28.88
CA PRO A 202 -17.41 16.58 -28.36
C PRO A 202 -17.35 15.21 -29.06
N VAL A 203 -17.50 14.16 -28.25
CA VAL A 203 -17.47 12.75 -28.70
C VAL A 203 -18.70 12.04 -28.14
N ASP A 204 -19.41 11.31 -29.00
CA ASP A 204 -20.69 10.67 -28.67
C ASP A 204 -20.69 9.15 -28.90
N GLY A 205 -21.62 8.47 -28.25
CA GLY A 205 -21.91 7.05 -28.47
C GLY A 205 -20.74 6.12 -28.09
N MET A 206 -20.39 5.20 -29.00
CA MET A 206 -19.32 4.21 -28.76
C MET A 206 -17.93 4.84 -28.65
N LEU A 207 -17.70 5.99 -29.31
CA LEU A 207 -16.43 6.68 -29.24
C LEU A 207 -16.17 7.24 -27.83
N LEU A 208 -17.23 7.65 -27.12
CA LEU A 208 -17.13 8.16 -25.74
C LEU A 208 -16.76 7.04 -24.77
N THR A 209 -17.34 5.85 -24.95
CA THR A 209 -16.99 4.68 -24.11
C THR A 209 -15.55 4.24 -24.33
N ASP A 210 -15.08 4.28 -25.58
CA ASP A 210 -13.70 3.98 -25.92
C ASP A 210 -12.75 5.03 -25.33
N GLN A 211 -13.07 6.32 -25.49
CA GLN A 211 -12.30 7.42 -24.92
C GLN A 211 -12.21 7.31 -23.41
N ALA A 212 -13.31 7.06 -22.70
CA ALA A 212 -13.31 6.89 -21.25
C ALA A 212 -12.42 5.72 -20.79
N SER A 213 -12.52 4.57 -21.47
CA SER A 213 -11.67 3.40 -21.20
C SER A 213 -10.17 3.69 -21.41
N LEU A 214 -9.84 4.44 -22.46
CA LEU A 214 -8.47 4.87 -22.76
C LEU A 214 -7.95 5.82 -21.69
N LEU A 215 -8.72 6.87 -21.37
CA LEU A 215 -8.35 7.89 -20.38
C LEU A 215 -8.03 7.24 -19.03
N LEU A 216 -8.90 6.37 -18.51
CA LEU A 216 -8.65 5.69 -17.24
C LEU A 216 -7.36 4.85 -17.24
N HIS A 217 -6.99 4.28 -18.39
CA HIS A 217 -5.77 3.48 -18.52
C HIS A 217 -4.49 4.32 -18.62
N THR A 218 -4.59 5.60 -19.03
CA THR A 218 -3.43 6.50 -19.10
C THR A 218 -2.69 6.63 -17.77
N GLN A 219 -3.40 6.54 -16.64
CA GLN A 219 -2.77 6.66 -15.32
C GLN A 219 -1.74 5.56 -15.06
N THR A 220 -2.06 4.31 -15.37
CA THR A 220 -1.15 3.17 -15.19
C THR A 220 0.04 3.30 -16.14
N LEU A 221 -0.21 3.67 -17.40
CA LEU A 221 0.82 3.87 -18.40
C LEU A 221 1.82 4.98 -18.02
N LEU A 222 1.32 6.15 -17.62
CA LEU A 222 2.17 7.26 -17.21
C LEU A 222 2.94 6.97 -15.92
N SER A 223 2.36 6.20 -15.00
CA SER A 223 3.08 5.76 -13.78
C SER A 223 4.24 4.83 -14.13
N SER A 224 4.03 3.87 -15.05
CA SER A 224 5.10 2.99 -15.52
C SER A 224 6.16 3.76 -16.33
N LEU A 225 5.74 4.69 -17.18
CA LEU A 225 6.65 5.57 -17.92
C LEU A 225 7.51 6.43 -16.98
N LEU A 226 6.91 6.95 -15.91
CA LEU A 226 7.61 7.69 -14.87
C LEU A 226 8.65 6.79 -14.19
N ASN A 227 8.30 5.56 -13.80
CA ASN A 227 9.25 4.62 -13.19
C ASN A 227 10.45 4.32 -14.09
N ILE A 228 10.22 4.12 -15.39
CA ILE A 228 11.31 3.93 -16.38
C ILE A 228 12.18 5.19 -16.48
N THR A 229 11.57 6.38 -16.51
CA THR A 229 12.31 7.66 -16.53
C THR A 229 13.19 7.83 -15.30
N LEU A 230 12.67 7.46 -14.13
CA LEU A 230 13.35 7.60 -12.84
C LEU A 230 14.53 6.64 -12.71
N ALA A 231 14.49 5.47 -13.36
CA ALA A 231 15.64 4.57 -13.43
C ALA A 231 16.86 5.22 -14.10
N HIS A 232 16.64 6.18 -15.01
CA HIS A 232 17.69 7.02 -15.60
C HIS A 232 17.98 8.30 -14.82
N SER A 233 17.17 8.61 -13.79
CA SER A 233 17.23 9.83 -12.99
C SER A 233 17.06 11.12 -13.80
N TRP A 234 16.38 11.09 -14.95
CA TRP A 234 16.14 12.26 -15.80
C TRP A 234 15.06 13.18 -15.23
N LEU A 235 15.46 14.35 -14.74
CA LEU A 235 14.56 15.29 -14.08
C LEU A 235 13.54 15.90 -15.04
N THR A 236 14.02 16.49 -16.15
CA THR A 236 13.16 17.21 -17.10
C THR A 236 12.06 16.31 -17.66
N THR A 237 12.42 15.09 -18.11
CA THR A 237 11.43 14.11 -18.58
C THR A 237 10.47 13.68 -17.48
N ALA A 238 10.95 13.45 -16.26
CA ALA A 238 10.08 13.06 -15.15
C ALA A 238 9.03 14.13 -14.84
N ILE A 239 9.43 15.41 -14.84
CA ILE A 239 8.53 16.56 -14.65
C ILE A 239 7.48 16.62 -15.78
N ARG A 240 7.88 16.41 -17.03
CA ARG A 240 6.94 16.38 -18.18
C ARG A 240 5.91 15.26 -18.04
N VAL A 241 6.35 14.05 -17.67
CA VAL A 241 5.46 12.90 -17.43
C VAL A 241 4.48 13.19 -16.29
N MET A 242 4.96 13.78 -15.19
CA MET A 242 4.10 14.19 -14.06
C MET A 242 3.05 15.22 -14.49
N ARG A 243 3.45 16.28 -15.20
CA ARG A 243 2.52 17.30 -15.70
C ARG A 243 1.48 16.73 -16.68
N LEU A 244 1.89 15.75 -17.49
CA LEU A 244 0.99 15.11 -18.45
C LEU A 244 -0.21 14.43 -17.78
N HIS A 245 -0.08 13.91 -16.55
CA HIS A 245 -1.23 13.42 -15.80
C HIS A 245 -2.29 14.52 -15.59
N ALA A 246 -1.88 15.70 -15.11
CA ALA A 246 -2.80 16.80 -14.85
C ALA A 246 -3.46 17.31 -16.15
N PHE A 247 -2.71 17.41 -17.24
CA PHE A 247 -3.25 17.80 -18.55
C PHE A 247 -4.33 16.84 -19.06
N ILE A 248 -4.12 15.53 -18.94
CA ILE A 248 -5.12 14.53 -19.33
C ILE A 248 -6.32 14.56 -18.38
N VAL A 249 -6.11 14.70 -17.07
CA VAL A 249 -7.23 14.78 -16.10
C VAL A 249 -8.10 16.02 -16.36
N GLN A 250 -7.50 17.18 -16.63
CA GLN A 250 -8.24 18.42 -16.88
C GLN A 250 -8.74 18.58 -18.33
N GLY A 251 -8.30 17.71 -19.25
CA GLY A 251 -8.67 17.79 -20.66
C GLY A 251 -8.18 19.09 -21.31
N VAL A 252 -6.89 19.38 -21.16
CA VAL A 252 -6.23 20.60 -21.64
C VAL A 252 -4.89 20.24 -22.29
N ALA A 253 -4.55 20.87 -23.42
CA ALA A 253 -3.26 20.64 -24.09
C ALA A 253 -2.07 21.20 -23.28
N SER A 254 -0.88 20.61 -23.43
CA SER A 254 0.33 20.92 -22.65
C SER A 254 0.76 22.39 -22.69
N ASP A 255 0.55 23.06 -23.82
CA ASP A 255 1.00 24.45 -24.06
C ASP A 255 -0.04 25.50 -23.61
N SER A 256 -1.09 25.06 -22.91
CA SER A 256 -2.25 25.90 -22.58
C SER A 256 -2.11 26.57 -21.22
N ASN A 257 -2.84 27.67 -21.04
CA ASN A 257 -2.93 28.36 -19.75
C ASN A 257 -3.65 27.48 -18.71
N SER A 258 -3.21 27.53 -17.44
CA SER A 258 -3.79 26.80 -16.30
C SER A 258 -5.29 27.05 -16.16
N VAL A 259 -5.73 28.30 -16.40
CA VAL A 259 -7.13 28.70 -16.27
C VAL A 259 -8.05 28.09 -17.33
N LEU A 260 -7.50 27.52 -18.40
CA LEU A 260 -8.33 26.81 -19.38
C LEU A 260 -8.91 25.53 -18.81
N GLN A 261 -8.45 25.02 -17.67
CA GLN A 261 -9.07 23.87 -17.00
C GLN A 261 -10.57 24.06 -16.67
N PHE A 262 -11.05 25.30 -16.56
CA PHE A 262 -12.49 25.57 -16.42
C PHE A 262 -13.22 25.36 -17.76
N PRO A 263 -14.22 24.47 -17.86
CA PRO A 263 -14.88 24.18 -19.14
C PRO A 263 -15.61 25.37 -19.76
N SER A 264 -16.08 26.31 -18.93
CA SER A 264 -16.79 27.52 -19.38
C SER A 264 -15.87 28.55 -20.04
N ILE A 265 -14.55 28.35 -20.00
CA ILE A 265 -13.56 29.27 -20.54
C ILE A 265 -13.02 28.70 -21.85
N THR A 266 -13.31 29.41 -22.94
CA THR A 266 -12.92 29.05 -24.31
C THR A 266 -12.16 30.16 -25.02
N GLU A 267 -11.74 31.19 -24.27
CA GLU A 267 -10.99 32.34 -24.79
C GLU A 267 -9.55 31.93 -25.16
N ASP A 268 -8.90 32.73 -26.01
CA ASP A 268 -7.53 32.44 -26.45
C ASP A 268 -6.57 32.46 -25.24
N PRO A 269 -5.73 31.41 -25.05
CA PRO A 269 -4.86 31.27 -23.88
C PRO A 269 -3.92 32.47 -23.65
N LYS A 270 -3.51 33.15 -24.74
CA LYS A 270 -2.60 34.30 -24.70
C LYS A 270 -3.22 35.57 -24.11
N THR A 271 -4.54 35.63 -24.07
CA THR A 271 -5.29 36.81 -23.56
C THR A 271 -5.73 36.63 -22.11
N LEU A 272 -5.57 35.43 -21.58
CA LEU A 272 -6.00 35.05 -20.25
C LEU A 272 -4.85 35.19 -19.24
N PRO A 273 -5.17 35.52 -17.98
CA PRO A 273 -4.21 35.52 -16.89
C PRO A 273 -3.84 34.09 -16.46
N ASP A 274 -2.64 33.94 -15.88
CA ASP A 274 -2.08 32.63 -15.50
C ASP A 274 -2.54 32.12 -14.12
N SER A 275 -3.26 32.94 -13.35
CA SER A 275 -3.73 32.62 -12.00
C SER A 275 -5.25 32.65 -11.89
N LEU A 276 -5.78 31.89 -10.93
CA LEU A 276 -7.23 31.84 -10.66
C LEU A 276 -7.76 33.20 -10.18
N GLU A 277 -6.98 33.89 -9.35
CA GLU A 277 -7.27 35.22 -8.85
C GLU A 277 -7.33 36.23 -10.00
N GLY A 278 -6.32 36.21 -10.87
CA GLY A 278 -6.29 37.09 -12.04
C GLY A 278 -7.45 36.82 -12.99
N LEU A 279 -7.86 35.55 -13.13
CA LEU A 279 -9.03 35.19 -13.92
C LEU A 279 -10.31 35.79 -13.34
N VAL A 280 -10.48 35.71 -12.02
CA VAL A 280 -11.64 36.30 -11.34
C VAL A 280 -11.67 37.81 -11.54
N GLU A 281 -10.54 38.51 -11.37
CA GLU A 281 -10.43 39.94 -11.61
C GLU A 281 -10.74 40.32 -13.08
N HIS A 282 -10.24 39.54 -14.03
CA HIS A 282 -10.48 39.74 -15.46
C HIS A 282 -11.95 39.57 -15.85
N LEU A 283 -12.62 38.55 -15.29
CA LEU A 283 -14.03 38.29 -15.53
C LEU A 283 -14.93 39.31 -14.81
N ASP A 284 -14.58 39.74 -13.59
CA ASP A 284 -15.28 40.80 -12.85
C ASP A 284 -15.18 42.14 -13.62
N ALA A 285 -14.01 42.46 -14.18
CA ALA A 285 -13.82 43.66 -15.00
C ALA A 285 -14.68 43.66 -16.29
N LYS A 286 -14.98 42.48 -16.84
CA LYS A 286 -15.88 42.30 -17.98
C LYS A 286 -17.36 42.23 -17.59
N GLY A 287 -17.68 42.11 -16.30
CA GLY A 287 -19.05 41.93 -15.80
C GLY A 287 -19.67 40.58 -16.20
N ASP A 288 -18.86 39.53 -16.28
CA ASP A 288 -19.31 38.21 -16.74
C ASP A 288 -19.98 37.41 -15.60
N SER A 289 -21.10 36.73 -15.89
CA SER A 289 -21.79 35.89 -14.90
C SER A 289 -20.99 34.65 -14.49
N ARG A 290 -20.02 34.21 -15.29
CA ARG A 290 -19.16 33.05 -15.02
C ARG A 290 -18.29 33.22 -13.75
N VAL A 291 -18.11 34.46 -13.27
CA VAL A 291 -17.32 34.76 -12.07
C VAL A 291 -17.82 33.99 -10.85
N GLU A 292 -19.14 33.90 -10.64
CA GLU A 292 -19.70 33.24 -9.47
C GLU A 292 -19.34 31.75 -9.42
N ASP A 293 -19.38 31.09 -10.58
CA ASP A 293 -19.04 29.67 -10.70
C ASP A 293 -17.54 29.44 -10.45
N VAL A 294 -16.68 30.31 -11.01
CA VAL A 294 -15.23 30.25 -10.78
C VAL A 294 -14.88 30.50 -9.30
N LYS A 295 -15.54 31.46 -8.64
CA LYS A 295 -15.37 31.72 -7.20
C LYS A 295 -15.77 30.50 -6.36
N LYS A 296 -16.93 29.90 -6.63
CA LYS A 296 -17.41 28.68 -5.93
C LYS A 296 -16.44 27.51 -6.10
N ILE A 297 -15.92 27.27 -7.30
CA ILE A 297 -14.94 26.20 -7.53
C ILE A 297 -13.63 26.54 -6.77
N GLY A 298 -13.21 27.80 -6.82
CA GLY A 298 -12.03 28.32 -6.15
C GLY A 298 -12.04 28.17 -4.61
N GLU A 299 -13.20 28.17 -3.96
CA GLU A 299 -13.34 27.91 -2.52
C GLU A 299 -12.93 26.47 -2.14
N SER A 300 -13.18 25.52 -3.05
CA SER A 300 -12.80 24.10 -2.88
C SER A 300 -11.46 23.74 -3.53
N TRP A 301 -10.80 24.71 -4.16
CA TRP A 301 -9.62 24.48 -4.97
C TRP A 301 -8.42 24.08 -4.11
N PRO A 302 -7.82 22.89 -4.33
CA PRO A 302 -6.72 22.46 -3.50
C PRO A 302 -5.41 23.09 -3.99
N ARG A 303 -5.14 24.31 -3.51
CA ARG A 303 -3.81 24.92 -3.61
C ARG A 303 -2.93 24.43 -2.47
N LEU A 304 -1.77 23.92 -2.83
CA LEU A 304 -0.84 23.35 -1.86
C LEU A 304 -0.06 24.48 -1.18
N GLU A 305 0.30 24.30 0.08
CA GLU A 305 1.19 25.22 0.79
C GLU A 305 2.21 24.42 1.59
N VAL A 306 3.49 24.76 1.41
CA VAL A 306 4.59 24.21 2.19
C VAL A 306 4.78 25.08 3.42
N VAL A 307 4.40 24.52 4.58
CA VAL A 307 4.51 25.18 5.88
C VAL A 307 5.97 25.23 6.33
N ASP A 308 6.67 24.11 6.21
CA ASP A 308 8.08 23.99 6.57
C ASP A 308 8.73 22.85 5.78
N ALA A 309 10.04 22.93 5.58
CA ALA A 309 10.84 21.89 4.94
C ALA A 309 12.27 21.91 5.52
N THR A 310 12.63 20.88 6.29
CA THR A 310 13.88 20.83 7.06
C THR A 310 14.56 19.47 6.99
N TYR A 311 15.89 19.49 6.91
CA TYR A 311 16.72 18.29 7.06
C TYR A 311 16.94 17.97 8.53
N LYS A 312 16.78 16.71 8.90
CA LYS A 312 17.05 16.19 10.24
C LYS A 312 17.80 14.87 10.15
N VAL A 313 18.65 14.61 11.14
CA VAL A 313 19.34 13.33 11.35
C VAL A 313 18.94 12.83 12.72
N ILE A 314 18.70 11.52 12.85
CA ILE A 314 18.32 10.94 14.13
C ILE A 314 19.59 10.81 14.98
N GLY A 315 19.58 11.38 16.18
CA GLY A 315 20.68 11.24 17.13
C GLY A 315 21.86 12.20 16.93
N GLU A 316 21.96 12.87 15.79
CA GLU A 316 22.98 13.87 15.49
C GLU A 316 22.35 15.26 15.25
N ARG A 317 23.03 16.31 15.70
CA ARG A 317 22.62 17.69 15.41
C ARG A 317 23.03 18.17 14.02
N LEU A 318 24.16 17.68 13.52
CA LEU A 318 24.74 18.06 12.22
C LEU A 318 24.55 16.93 11.23
N VAL A 319 24.50 17.26 9.94
CA VAL A 319 24.52 16.24 8.89
C VAL A 319 25.98 15.91 8.59
N THR A 320 26.38 14.67 8.81
CA THR A 320 27.73 14.20 8.52
C THR A 320 27.79 13.41 7.20
N PRO A 321 28.99 13.23 6.60
CA PRO A 321 29.13 12.51 5.34
C PRO A 321 28.64 11.09 5.45
N GLY A 322 27.76 10.68 4.53
CA GLY A 322 27.22 9.33 4.50
C GLY A 322 26.14 9.03 5.56
N ALA A 323 25.76 9.99 6.40
CA ALA A 323 24.67 9.84 7.37
C ALA A 323 23.31 9.63 6.68
N ILE A 324 22.38 8.97 7.36
CA ILE A 324 21.00 8.82 6.89
C ILE A 324 20.23 10.10 7.24
N VAL A 325 19.94 10.90 6.22
CA VAL A 325 19.23 12.17 6.36
C VAL A 325 17.74 11.96 6.10
N GLN A 326 16.91 12.55 6.94
CA GLN A 326 15.48 12.67 6.73
C GLN A 326 15.13 14.12 6.39
N LEU A 327 14.62 14.35 5.17
CA LEU A 327 14.04 15.63 4.79
C LEU A 327 12.55 15.59 5.14
N ILE A 328 12.14 16.28 6.20
CA ILE A 328 10.73 16.45 6.57
C ILE A 328 10.19 17.66 5.86
N PHE A 329 9.00 17.53 5.27
CA PHE A 329 8.23 18.67 4.76
C PHE A 329 6.78 18.59 5.23
N LYS A 330 6.26 19.73 5.65
CA LYS A 330 4.94 19.90 6.24
C LYS A 330 4.02 20.57 5.24
N LEU A 331 2.92 19.92 4.90
CA LEU A 331 2.02 20.34 3.84
C LEU A 331 0.63 20.62 4.39
N ARG A 332 -0.02 21.67 3.87
CA ARG A 332 -1.44 21.94 4.05
C ARG A 332 -2.06 22.43 2.75
N VAL A 333 -3.38 22.37 2.66
CA VAL A 333 -4.14 22.91 1.52
C VAL A 333 -4.76 24.24 1.92
N CYS A 334 -4.46 25.30 1.18
CA CYS A 334 -5.03 26.64 1.39
C CYS A 334 -5.71 27.10 0.09
N PRO A 335 -7.04 27.02 -0.02
CA PRO A 335 -7.75 27.49 -1.20
C PRO A 335 -7.47 28.98 -1.46
N PRO A 336 -7.38 29.39 -2.73
CA PRO A 336 -7.02 30.75 -3.15
C PRO A 336 -7.95 31.83 -2.61
N PHE A 337 -9.24 31.53 -2.46
CA PHE A 337 -10.25 32.47 -1.97
C PHE A 337 -10.66 32.24 -0.51
N ALA A 338 -10.02 31.29 0.18
CA ALA A 338 -10.22 31.16 1.61
C ALA A 338 -9.74 32.46 2.28
N SER A 339 -10.57 33.05 3.13
CA SER A 339 -10.20 34.21 3.92
C SER A 339 -8.96 33.86 4.74
N LEU A 340 -7.80 34.36 4.32
CA LEU A 340 -6.54 34.21 5.04
C LEU A 340 -6.71 34.82 6.43
N ILE A 341 -7.05 34.01 7.42
CA ILE A 341 -6.77 34.36 8.80
C ILE A 341 -5.25 34.25 8.91
N GLN A 342 -4.57 35.36 8.65
CA GLN A 342 -3.19 35.55 9.06
C GLN A 342 -3.14 35.28 10.56
N SER A 343 -2.70 34.10 10.97
CA SER A 343 -2.29 33.88 12.36
C SER A 343 -0.89 34.49 12.54
N ASN A 344 -0.78 35.81 12.40
CA ASN A 344 0.20 36.58 13.16
C ASN A 344 -0.37 36.69 14.58
N GLY A 345 -0.24 35.61 15.36
CA GLY A 345 -0.91 35.45 16.65
C GLY A 345 -0.01 34.82 17.70
N ALA A 346 1.12 35.48 17.97
CA ALA A 346 2.24 35.07 18.84
C ALA A 346 1.92 34.91 20.35
N SER A 347 0.81 34.27 20.74
CA SER A 347 0.45 34.14 22.17
C SER A 347 0.22 32.71 22.70
N ASN A 348 0.05 31.69 21.85
CA ASN A 348 -0.11 30.28 22.29
C ASN A 348 1.04 29.33 21.89
N GLU A 349 2.02 29.82 21.12
CA GLU A 349 3.03 29.02 20.41
C GLU A 349 3.93 28.14 21.32
N ARG A 350 4.14 28.47 22.60
CA ARG A 350 5.16 27.80 23.45
C ARG A 350 4.75 26.44 24.05
N ARG A 351 3.45 26.16 24.22
CA ARG A 351 2.97 24.84 24.70
C ARG A 351 2.63 23.92 23.55
N GLU A 352 2.01 24.47 22.51
CA GLU A 352 1.65 23.75 21.27
C GLU A 352 2.91 23.25 20.54
N SER A 353 3.99 24.04 20.51
CA SER A 353 5.28 23.63 19.92
C SER A 353 5.95 22.43 20.61
N LYS A 354 5.70 22.17 21.89
CA LYS A 354 6.31 21.01 22.58
C LYS A 354 5.65 19.69 22.17
N ILE A 355 4.32 19.68 22.13
CA ILE A 355 3.55 18.50 21.69
C ILE A 355 3.85 18.23 20.21
N ASP A 356 3.84 19.28 19.38
CA ASP A 356 4.19 19.16 17.97
C ASP A 356 5.62 18.65 17.75
N ALA A 357 6.57 19.09 18.59
CA ALA A 357 7.95 18.58 18.53
C ALA A 357 8.05 17.11 18.95
N GLU A 358 7.26 16.67 19.93
CA GLU A 358 7.21 15.26 20.35
C GLU A 358 6.60 14.38 19.25
N LEU A 359 5.50 14.83 18.63
CA LEU A 359 4.89 14.15 17.48
C LEU A 359 5.84 14.10 16.27
N ASP A 360 6.54 15.19 15.98
CA ASP A 360 7.55 15.24 14.92
C ASP A 360 8.70 14.26 15.21
N GLN A 361 9.12 14.12 16.48
CA GLN A 361 10.14 13.14 16.89
C GLN A 361 9.63 11.70 16.75
N ALA A 362 8.39 11.42 17.15
CA ALA A 362 7.78 10.11 16.95
C ALA A 362 7.70 9.78 15.44
N PHE A 363 7.29 10.75 14.61
CA PHE A 363 7.21 10.59 13.16
C PHE A 363 8.58 10.34 12.50
N LEU A 364 9.65 11.00 12.98
CA LEU A 364 11.02 10.74 12.51
C LEU A 364 11.41 9.26 12.66
N THR A 365 11.01 8.65 13.78
CA THR A 365 11.32 7.24 14.08
C THR A 365 10.38 6.23 13.41
N ASP A 366 9.24 6.66 12.88
CA ASP A 366 8.30 5.79 12.18
C ASP A 366 8.93 5.22 10.89
N LYS A 367 8.52 4.03 10.47
CA LYS A 367 8.90 3.42 9.18
C LYS A 367 8.11 4.03 8.01
N LYS A 368 6.97 4.68 8.26
CA LYS A 368 6.13 5.31 7.22
C LYS A 368 6.72 6.63 6.73
N ASP A 369 6.55 6.93 5.45
CA ASP A 369 6.98 8.19 4.82
C ASP A 369 6.01 9.36 5.05
N PHE A 370 4.86 9.11 5.67
CA PHE A 370 3.80 10.08 5.93
C PHE A 370 3.23 9.91 7.32
N GLU A 371 2.85 11.02 7.93
CA GLU A 371 2.19 11.05 9.24
C GLU A 371 0.75 10.51 9.12
N ASP A 372 0.33 9.71 10.10
CA ASP A 372 -1.08 9.29 10.20
C ASP A 372 -1.94 10.46 10.67
N LEU A 373 -3.04 10.71 9.98
CA LEU A 373 -3.98 11.78 10.36
C LEU A 373 -4.99 11.28 11.40
N PRO A 374 -5.39 12.14 12.35
CA PRO A 374 -6.46 11.81 13.30
C PRO A 374 -7.80 11.63 12.57
N ALA A 375 -8.67 10.79 13.14
CA ALA A 375 -10.00 10.56 12.58
C ALA A 375 -10.84 11.85 12.57
N GLY A 376 -11.50 12.12 11.43
CA GLY A 376 -12.34 13.31 11.26
C GLY A 376 -11.61 14.57 10.78
N GLU A 377 -10.34 14.45 10.35
CA GLU A 377 -9.61 15.56 9.75
C GLU A 377 -10.30 16.06 8.47
N ARG A 378 -10.38 17.38 8.32
CA ARG A 378 -11.01 17.99 7.14
C ARG A 378 -10.01 17.96 5.99
N LEU A 379 -10.22 17.03 5.08
CA LEU A 379 -9.42 16.88 3.86
C LEU A 379 -10.02 17.70 2.72
N SER A 380 -9.19 17.97 1.72
CA SER A 380 -9.72 18.42 0.43
C SER A 380 -10.68 17.37 -0.15
N GLY A 381 -11.73 17.86 -0.81
CA GLY A 381 -12.73 17.02 -1.46
C GLY A 381 -12.21 16.39 -2.77
N TRP A 382 -13.14 16.16 -3.69
CA TRP A 382 -12.82 15.67 -5.03
C TRP A 382 -12.27 16.81 -5.90
N VAL A 383 -11.36 16.48 -6.81
CA VAL A 383 -10.86 17.44 -7.79
C VAL A 383 -11.98 17.80 -8.76
N HIS A 384 -12.11 19.09 -9.07
CA HIS A 384 -12.95 19.53 -10.17
C HIS A 384 -12.32 19.14 -11.52
N ALA A 385 -12.72 18.00 -12.08
CA ALA A 385 -12.25 17.48 -13.37
C ALA A 385 -13.42 16.89 -14.16
N PRO A 386 -14.35 17.72 -14.68
CA PRO A 386 -15.61 17.25 -15.26
C PRO A 386 -15.48 16.48 -16.58
N LEU A 387 -14.33 16.59 -17.26
CA LEU A 387 -14.03 15.83 -18.48
C LEU A 387 -13.40 14.47 -18.18
N TRP A 388 -12.98 14.23 -16.93
CA TRP A 388 -12.37 12.97 -16.54
C TRP A 388 -13.44 11.94 -16.15
N PRO A 389 -13.34 10.65 -16.57
CA PRO A 389 -14.45 9.70 -16.43
C PRO A 389 -14.76 9.19 -15.01
N SER A 390 -13.92 9.50 -14.00
CA SER A 390 -14.06 8.95 -12.64
C SER A 390 -13.83 10.01 -11.57
N ASP A 391 -14.26 9.76 -10.33
CA ASP A 391 -13.88 10.66 -9.23
C ASP A 391 -12.39 10.51 -8.90
N ARG A 392 -11.74 11.64 -8.57
CA ARG A 392 -10.32 11.67 -8.17
C ARG A 392 -10.13 12.59 -6.97
N LYS A 393 -9.32 12.13 -6.01
CA LYS A 393 -8.79 12.98 -4.95
C LYS A 393 -7.54 13.72 -5.46
N PRO A 394 -7.27 14.94 -4.96
CA PRO A 394 -6.06 15.66 -5.33
C PRO A 394 -4.82 14.97 -4.77
N ARG A 395 -3.81 14.80 -5.61
CA ARG A 395 -2.49 14.30 -5.22
C ARG A 395 -1.40 15.14 -5.85
N TRP A 396 -0.23 15.09 -5.26
CA TRP A 396 0.98 15.71 -5.79
C TRP A 396 2.13 14.72 -5.73
N TRP A 397 3.10 14.86 -6.62
CA TRP A 397 4.42 14.26 -6.45
C TRP A 397 5.31 15.27 -5.75
N ALA A 398 5.84 14.89 -4.60
CA ALA A 398 7.01 15.52 -4.02
C ALA A 398 8.24 14.92 -4.69
N ILE A 399 9.21 15.72 -5.14
CA ILE A 399 10.48 15.25 -5.71
C ILE A 399 11.63 16.15 -5.26
N LEU A 400 12.73 15.55 -4.84
CA LEU A 400 13.97 16.28 -4.56
C LEU A 400 14.90 16.16 -5.76
N SER A 401 15.29 17.31 -6.33
CA SER A 401 16.07 17.35 -7.55
C SER A 401 17.26 18.31 -7.47
N ASP A 402 18.27 18.03 -8.29
CA ASP A 402 19.37 18.95 -8.55
C ASP A 402 19.24 19.49 -9.97
N ASP A 403 18.78 20.74 -10.06
CA ASP A 403 18.64 21.44 -11.33
C ASP A 403 19.98 21.69 -12.03
N LYS A 404 21.11 21.74 -11.29
CA LYS A 404 22.43 21.98 -11.88
C LYS A 404 22.88 20.80 -12.74
N THR A 405 22.51 19.59 -12.34
CA THR A 405 22.85 18.34 -13.04
C THR A 405 21.68 17.76 -13.83
N ASN A 406 20.50 18.40 -13.79
CA ASN A 406 19.24 17.90 -14.37
C ASN A 406 18.87 16.50 -13.88
N LYS A 407 19.18 16.19 -12.61
CA LYS A 407 18.98 14.86 -12.04
C LYS A 407 18.01 14.85 -10.87
N VAL A 408 17.28 13.76 -10.78
CA VAL A 408 16.50 13.41 -9.59
C VAL A 408 17.46 12.91 -8.51
N VAL A 409 17.41 13.52 -7.32
CA VAL A 409 18.24 13.14 -6.17
C VAL A 409 17.53 12.06 -5.37
N VAL A 410 16.25 12.31 -5.03
CA VAL A 410 15.38 11.33 -4.37
C VAL A 410 14.17 11.08 -5.27
N PRO A 411 13.84 9.81 -5.56
CA PRO A 411 12.65 9.46 -6.34
C PRO A 411 11.38 10.08 -5.77
N PRO A 412 10.39 10.39 -6.62
CA PRO A 412 9.18 11.06 -6.20
C PRO A 412 8.33 10.24 -5.24
N LEU A 413 7.80 10.90 -4.22
CA LEU A 413 6.79 10.38 -3.32
C LEU A 413 5.43 10.98 -3.67
N GLN A 414 4.40 10.15 -3.80
CA GLN A 414 3.03 10.65 -3.92
C GLN A 414 2.52 11.11 -2.57
N VAL A 415 2.16 12.39 -2.49
CA VAL A 415 1.52 13.00 -1.31
C VAL A 415 0.02 13.17 -1.57
N TYR A 416 -0.79 12.80 -0.58
CA TYR A 416 -2.24 12.73 -0.67
C TYR A 416 -2.86 12.90 0.73
N ASP A 417 -4.18 13.05 0.79
CA ASP A 417 -4.94 13.28 2.03
C ASP A 417 -4.25 14.37 2.90
N ILE A 418 -4.12 15.57 2.33
CA ILE A 418 -3.51 16.73 2.97
C ILE A 418 -4.64 17.56 3.62
N PRO A 419 -4.48 17.97 4.89
CA PRO A 419 -5.53 18.71 5.61
C PRO A 419 -5.75 20.10 4.99
N LEU A 420 -7.02 20.52 5.01
CA LEU A 420 -7.41 21.89 4.70
C LEU A 420 -6.96 22.81 5.84
N VAL A 421 -6.60 24.05 5.49
CA VAL A 421 -6.26 25.07 6.47
C VAL A 421 -7.40 25.24 7.50
N ASP A 422 -7.04 25.09 8.78
CA ASP A 422 -7.92 25.32 9.92
C ASP A 422 -7.16 26.16 10.95
N SER A 423 -7.56 27.41 11.12
CA SER A 423 -6.93 28.33 12.09
C SER A 423 -7.30 28.01 13.54
N GLY A 424 -8.30 27.16 13.77
CA GLY A 424 -8.68 26.71 15.11
C GLY A 424 -7.81 25.58 15.65
N LYS A 425 -6.93 25.00 14.84
CA LYS A 425 -6.03 23.90 15.22
C LYS A 425 -4.56 24.34 15.17
N PRO A 426 -3.75 23.98 16.17
CA PRO A 426 -2.32 24.28 16.15
C PRO A 426 -1.57 23.49 15.07
N ARG A 427 -1.88 22.19 14.93
CA ARG A 427 -1.31 21.30 13.91
C ARG A 427 -2.27 21.14 12.73
N ASN A 428 -2.27 22.12 11.83
CA ASN A 428 -3.13 22.17 10.64
C ASN A 428 -2.39 21.76 9.34
N TYR A 429 -1.42 20.87 9.48
CA TYR A 429 -0.59 20.36 8.40
C TYR A 429 -0.38 18.85 8.58
N ARG A 430 0.06 18.19 7.52
CA ARG A 430 0.52 16.81 7.54
C ARG A 430 2.00 16.75 7.21
N SER A 431 2.75 15.99 7.99
CA SER A 431 4.18 15.80 7.76
C SER A 431 4.43 14.61 6.82
N PHE A 432 5.38 14.79 5.94
CA PHE A 432 5.92 13.77 5.04
C PHE A 432 7.43 13.80 5.14
N LYS A 433 8.10 12.69 4.80
CA LYS A 433 9.56 12.63 4.80
C LYS A 433 10.13 11.89 3.62
N PHE A 434 11.30 12.35 3.18
CA PHE A 434 12.23 11.54 2.39
C PHE A 434 13.34 11.03 3.29
N GLN A 435 13.77 9.79 3.08
CA GLN A 435 14.96 9.23 3.70
C GLN A 435 15.99 8.90 2.62
N PHE A 436 17.20 9.44 2.75
CA PHE A 436 18.28 9.20 1.80
C PHE A 436 19.65 9.37 2.48
N GLN A 437 20.70 8.88 1.85
CA GLN A 437 22.05 9.00 2.36
C GLN A 437 22.67 10.34 1.97
N ALA A 438 23.28 11.05 2.94
CA ALA A 438 24.03 12.27 2.69
C ALA A 438 25.19 12.01 1.72
N PRO A 439 25.55 12.99 0.86
CA PRO A 439 26.77 12.93 0.08
C PRO A 439 28.01 12.68 0.94
N GLN A 440 29.00 11.98 0.38
CA GLN A 440 30.27 11.67 1.06
C GLN A 440 31.22 12.88 1.17
N GLY A 441 30.97 13.93 0.40
CA GLY A 441 31.76 15.15 0.44
C GLY A 441 31.23 16.13 1.49
N VAL A 442 32.13 16.71 2.28
CA VAL A 442 31.81 17.86 3.12
C VAL A 442 31.55 19.06 2.21
N GLY A 443 30.46 19.79 2.43
CA GLY A 443 30.10 20.93 1.58
C GLY A 443 28.63 21.34 1.67
N LEU A 444 28.30 22.36 0.87
CA LEU A 444 26.94 22.87 0.72
C LEU A 444 26.33 22.34 -0.58
N TYR A 445 25.27 21.57 -0.46
CA TYR A 445 24.50 21.03 -1.58
C TYR A 445 23.19 21.81 -1.69
N THR A 446 22.94 22.39 -2.86
CA THR A 446 21.73 23.16 -3.13
C THR A 446 20.80 22.34 -4.01
N TRP A 447 19.67 21.92 -3.48
CA TRP A 447 18.67 21.11 -4.18
C TRP A 447 17.32 21.82 -4.18
N ARG A 448 16.41 21.35 -5.01
CA ARG A 448 15.05 21.87 -5.12
C ARG A 448 14.05 20.79 -4.76
N LEU A 449 13.20 21.10 -3.80
CA LEU A 449 12.02 20.30 -3.49
C LEU A 449 10.86 20.83 -4.34
N ARG A 450 10.34 19.99 -5.22
CA ARG A 450 9.22 20.32 -6.12
C ARG A 450 7.99 19.52 -5.73
N PHE A 451 6.85 20.18 -5.76
CA PHE A 451 5.54 19.56 -5.64
C PHE A 451 4.78 19.78 -6.93
N ILE A 452 4.40 18.71 -7.61
CA ILE A 452 3.74 18.77 -8.92
C ILE A 452 2.40 18.06 -8.80
N SER A 453 1.29 18.75 -9.08
CA SER A 453 -0.03 18.12 -9.00
C SER A 453 -0.25 17.06 -10.09
N ASP A 454 -0.95 15.98 -9.75
CA ASP A 454 -1.37 14.94 -10.70
C ASP A 454 -2.70 15.23 -11.39
N SER A 455 -3.46 16.19 -10.87
CA SER A 455 -4.85 16.42 -11.26
C SER A 455 -5.16 17.88 -11.55
N ILE A 456 -4.26 18.82 -11.24
CA ILE A 456 -4.44 20.25 -11.45
C ILE A 456 -3.30 20.81 -12.30
N VAL A 457 -3.64 21.60 -13.31
CA VAL A 457 -2.67 22.24 -14.19
C VAL A 457 -2.19 23.55 -13.56
N GLY A 458 -0.88 23.78 -13.60
CA GLY A 458 -0.26 25.03 -13.12
C GLY A 458 -0.02 25.11 -11.61
N GLU A 459 -0.50 24.14 -10.83
CA GLU A 459 -0.22 24.04 -9.39
C GLU A 459 1.10 23.29 -9.16
N GLU A 460 2.21 24.04 -9.22
CA GLU A 460 3.56 23.58 -8.90
C GLU A 460 4.21 24.49 -7.86
N ILE A 461 4.83 23.90 -6.84
CA ILE A 461 5.59 24.64 -5.84
C ILE A 461 7.03 24.16 -5.87
N VAL A 462 7.95 25.12 -5.90
CA VAL A 462 9.38 24.86 -5.86
C VAL A 462 9.96 25.55 -4.64
N ARG A 463 10.66 24.79 -3.79
CA ARG A 463 11.40 25.30 -2.63
C ARG A 463 12.87 24.97 -2.79
N ASP A 464 13.71 25.99 -2.81
CA ASP A 464 15.16 25.83 -2.76
C ASP A 464 15.57 25.41 -1.34
N LEU A 465 16.31 24.32 -1.23
CA LEU A 465 16.79 23.76 0.03
C LEU A 465 18.31 23.62 -0.02
N THR A 466 18.98 23.96 1.08
CA THR A 466 20.42 23.80 1.21
C THR A 466 20.72 22.74 2.26
N LEU A 467 21.35 21.65 1.85
CA LEU A 467 21.91 20.65 2.74
C LEU A 467 23.37 21.01 3.03
N LYS A 468 23.68 21.27 4.30
CA LYS A 468 25.05 21.47 4.76
C LYS A 468 25.57 20.18 5.36
N VAL A 469 26.56 19.57 4.71
CA VAL A 469 27.28 18.42 5.23
C VAL A 469 28.55 18.94 5.91
N ASP A 470 28.63 18.73 7.22
CA ASP A 470 29.72 19.17 8.09
C ASP A 470 30.64 18.00 8.42
N ASP A 471 31.91 18.28 8.75
CA ASP A 471 32.89 17.23 9.10
C ASP A 471 32.56 16.56 10.46
N LEU A 472 32.87 15.27 10.57
CA LEU A 472 32.65 14.42 11.75
C LEU A 472 33.34 14.99 13.00
N SER A 473 34.45 15.70 12.81
CA SER A 473 35.22 16.36 13.87
C SER A 473 34.43 17.40 14.68
N LEU A 474 33.31 17.90 14.14
CA LEU A 474 32.46 18.92 14.79
C LEU A 474 31.36 18.32 15.68
N LEU A 475 31.17 17.00 15.65
CA LEU A 475 30.25 16.29 16.54
C LEU A 475 30.82 16.19 17.96
N THR A 476 29.93 16.14 18.95
CA THR A 476 30.35 15.87 20.34
C THR A 476 30.73 14.40 20.52
N ALA A 477 31.57 14.08 21.51
CA ALA A 477 32.03 12.71 21.76
C ALA A 477 30.87 11.72 22.00
N ASP A 478 29.78 12.18 22.63
CA ASP A 478 28.57 11.39 22.87
C ASP A 478 27.77 11.09 21.59
N GLU A 479 27.87 11.94 20.56
CA GLU A 479 27.25 11.74 19.24
C GLU A 479 28.10 10.78 18.38
N GLN A 480 29.43 10.90 18.43
CA GLN A 480 30.36 10.05 17.66
C GLN A 480 30.29 8.56 18.06
N HIS A 481 29.96 8.24 19.31
CA HIS A 481 29.90 6.85 19.80
C HIS A 481 28.57 6.12 19.51
N LYS A 482 27.58 6.77 18.89
CA LYS A 482 26.29 6.13 18.55
C LYS A 482 26.34 5.34 17.23
N ASP A 483 27.11 5.77 16.25
CA ASP A 483 27.18 5.12 14.93
C ASP A 483 27.94 3.78 14.94
N ASP A 484 28.84 3.58 15.92
CA ASP A 484 29.61 2.33 16.06
C ASP A 484 28.83 1.20 16.77
N GLN A 485 27.61 1.47 17.24
CA GLN A 485 26.73 0.44 17.79
C GLN A 485 25.84 -0.10 16.67
N ILE A 486 26.31 -1.16 16.00
CA ILE A 486 25.43 -2.05 15.22
C ILE A 486 24.22 -2.35 16.09
N SER A 487 23.04 -1.89 15.66
CA SER A 487 21.79 -2.16 16.36
C SER A 487 21.59 -3.68 16.45
N ASP A 488 21.42 -4.18 17.66
CA ASP A 488 21.20 -5.61 17.92
C ASP A 488 20.03 -6.12 17.07
N PRO A 489 20.15 -7.30 16.44
CA PRO A 489 19.08 -7.87 15.64
C PRO A 489 17.82 -8.14 16.49
N GLU A 490 16.65 -7.93 15.89
CA GLU A 490 15.35 -8.21 16.51
C GLU A 490 15.19 -9.72 16.75
N GLU A 491 14.61 -10.10 17.89
CA GLU A 491 14.48 -11.49 18.37
C GLU A 491 13.80 -12.43 17.34
N ASP A 492 12.82 -11.92 16.59
CA ASP A 492 12.06 -12.69 15.58
C ASP A 492 12.76 -12.85 14.24
N THR A 493 13.88 -12.16 14.02
CA THR A 493 14.65 -12.30 12.79
C THR A 493 15.57 -13.52 12.85
N LEU A 494 15.84 -14.16 11.72
CA LEU A 494 16.84 -15.23 11.62
C LEU A 494 18.21 -14.80 12.20
N ALA A 495 18.55 -13.52 12.02
CA ALA A 495 19.75 -12.91 12.58
C ALA A 495 19.69 -12.83 14.12
N GLY A 496 18.53 -12.51 14.70
CA GLY A 496 18.30 -12.49 16.15
C GLY A 496 18.39 -13.88 16.77
N GLN A 497 17.78 -14.89 16.14
CA GLN A 497 17.87 -16.28 16.58
C GLN A 497 19.31 -16.80 16.52
N MET A 498 20.06 -16.47 15.46
CA MET A 498 21.50 -16.80 15.37
C MET A 498 22.34 -16.05 16.39
N ALA A 499 22.02 -14.79 16.71
CA ALA A 499 22.71 -14.00 17.72
C ALA A 499 22.48 -14.58 19.12
N MET A 500 21.24 -14.95 19.47
CA MET A 500 20.91 -15.63 20.73
C MET A 500 21.64 -16.97 20.86
N MET A 501 21.68 -17.78 19.79
CA MET A 501 22.41 -19.06 19.79
C MET A 501 23.93 -18.89 19.98
N ARG A 502 24.50 -17.74 19.61
CA ARG A 502 25.91 -17.40 19.81
C ARG A 502 26.18 -16.64 21.11
N GLY A 503 25.16 -16.41 21.94
CA GLY A 503 25.28 -15.65 23.19
C GLY A 503 25.42 -14.14 23.00
N GLY A 504 25.04 -13.60 21.83
CA GLY A 504 24.98 -12.17 21.56
C GLY A 504 23.72 -11.50 22.13
N SER A 505 23.77 -10.18 22.30
CA SER A 505 22.62 -9.36 22.67
C SER A 505 21.59 -9.30 21.54
N VAL A 506 20.31 -9.26 21.90
CA VAL A 506 19.18 -9.04 20.99
C VAL A 506 18.23 -8.02 21.59
N LYS A 507 17.58 -7.24 20.73
CA LYS A 507 16.61 -6.23 21.17
C LYS A 507 15.27 -6.93 21.48
N ARG A 508 14.96 -7.05 22.77
CA ARG A 508 13.67 -7.58 23.25
C ARG A 508 12.55 -6.60 22.95
N ILE A 509 11.46 -7.10 22.39
CA ILE A 509 10.22 -6.35 22.23
C ILE A 509 9.48 -6.41 23.60
N PRO A 510 8.97 -5.29 24.15
CA PRO A 510 8.17 -5.36 25.36
C PRO A 510 6.88 -6.13 25.09
N GLU A 511 6.62 -7.16 25.91
CA GLU A 511 5.37 -7.92 25.91
C GLU A 511 4.23 -7.01 26.34
N ASP A 512 3.47 -6.47 25.39
CA ASP A 512 2.07 -6.14 25.65
C ASP A 512 1.33 -7.47 25.76
N SER A 513 0.98 -7.81 27.01
CA SER A 513 0.22 -9.00 27.32
C SER A 513 -1.21 -8.87 26.76
N ASP A 514 -1.48 -9.58 25.68
CA ASP A 514 -2.76 -10.28 25.51
C ASP A 514 -2.43 -11.74 25.20
N GLY A 515 -2.41 -12.53 26.27
CA GLY A 515 -2.14 -13.96 26.23
C GLY A 515 -3.29 -14.74 25.62
N SER A 516 -2.97 -15.52 24.60
CA SER A 516 -3.61 -16.81 24.33
C SER A 516 -2.52 -17.81 23.98
N SER A 517 -2.02 -18.49 25.02
CA SER A 517 -1.32 -19.76 24.90
C SER A 517 -2.31 -20.84 24.42
N THR A 518 -1.89 -21.63 23.44
CA THR A 518 -1.79 -23.09 23.66
C THR A 518 -0.75 -23.67 22.73
N ASP A 519 0.27 -24.23 23.39
CA ASP A 519 1.32 -25.11 22.91
C ASP A 519 0.79 -26.36 22.20
N VAL A 520 1.62 -26.91 21.28
CA VAL A 520 1.87 -28.35 21.28
C VAL A 520 3.36 -28.60 21.11
N GLU A 521 3.84 -29.43 22.03
CA GLU A 521 5.19 -29.89 22.27
C GLU A 521 5.78 -30.80 21.20
N THR A 522 7.10 -30.84 21.32
CA THR A 522 8.20 -31.53 20.68
C THR A 522 8.23 -33.07 20.75
N ASP A 523 9.02 -33.58 19.80
CA ASP A 523 9.93 -34.73 19.87
C ASP A 523 9.45 -36.16 19.66
N SER A 524 10.08 -36.78 18.66
CA SER A 524 10.58 -38.14 18.76
C SER A 524 11.94 -38.25 18.08
N GLY A 525 13.00 -38.05 18.87
CA GLY A 525 14.30 -38.67 18.65
C GLY A 525 14.28 -40.11 19.17
N GLY A 526 14.64 -41.07 18.33
CA GLY A 526 14.96 -42.44 18.73
C GLY A 526 16.46 -42.59 18.98
N SER A 527 16.84 -43.25 20.08
CA SER A 527 18.24 -43.50 20.48
C SER A 527 18.50 -44.95 20.89
N SER A 528 19.73 -45.37 20.59
CA SER A 528 20.57 -46.48 21.12
C SER A 528 20.37 -47.89 20.51
N SER A 529 21.39 -48.44 19.82
CA SER A 529 22.55 -49.27 20.28
C SER A 529 22.23 -50.77 20.12
N ASP A 530 23.08 -51.72 19.72
CA ASP A 530 24.53 -51.86 19.59
C ASP A 530 24.83 -53.07 18.66
N SER A 531 26.12 -53.24 18.31
CA SER A 531 26.86 -54.51 18.09
C SER A 531 27.36 -54.84 16.67
N ASP A 532 28.70 -54.93 16.62
CA ASP A 532 29.64 -55.58 15.68
C ASP A 532 29.85 -55.04 14.25
#